data_AF-A0A553MY49-F1
#
_entry.id   AF-A0A553MY49-F1
#
_cell.length_a   1.000
_cell.length_b   1.000
_cell.length_c   1.000
_cell.angle_alpha   90.00
_cell.angle_beta   90.00
_cell.angle_gamma   90.00
#
_symmetry.space_group_name_H-M   'P 1'
#
loop_
_entity.id
_entity.type
_entity.pdbx_description
1 polymer ?
#
loop_
_entity_poly.entity_id
_entity_poly.type
_entity_poly.pdbx_seq_one_letter_code
_entity_poly.pdbx_strand_id
1 'polypeptide(L)'
;MEYPEGFSQLDLLKTHGHMIPIGTKSSWEEEEDEDETLATVERLITVDPSLVNCHDSDGYTPLHRAAYSGHDGVVCVLLKGGANLHARTTDDWTPLHSACRWGNVSVASHLLQWGAEVNAMTAGGLTPLQLAAGNASAGKTIELLLSQRTLKAGLRNKAGETAYQIAHRTSDHHKLFEMTEPCNNIY
;
A
#
# COMPACT_ATOMS: atom_id res chain seq x y z
N MET A 1 -36.37 -35.59 -43.25
CA MET A 1 -36.88 -34.52 -42.36
C MET A 1 -35.98 -33.34 -42.59
N GLU A 2 -36.51 -32.37 -43.33
CA GLU A 2 -35.86 -31.14 -43.74
C GLU A 2 -35.58 -30.26 -42.51
N TYR A 3 -34.39 -29.66 -42.48
CA TYR A 3 -34.12 -28.52 -41.60
C TYR A 3 -34.83 -27.30 -42.21
N PRO A 4 -35.64 -26.55 -41.47
CA PRO A 4 -36.22 -25.32 -42.00
C PRO A 4 -35.10 -24.30 -42.23
N GLU A 5 -35.11 -23.69 -43.42
CA GLU A 5 -34.16 -22.68 -43.85
C GLU A 5 -34.14 -21.50 -42.86
N GLY A 6 -32.96 -21.14 -42.35
CA GLY A 6 -32.76 -19.86 -41.64
C GLY A 6 -31.85 -19.84 -40.41
N PHE A 7 -31.26 -20.95 -39.96
CA PHE A 7 -30.36 -20.92 -38.80
C PHE A 7 -28.90 -20.69 -39.20
N SER A 8 -28.39 -19.49 -38.94
CA SER A 8 -26.97 -19.18 -39.10
C SER A 8 -26.15 -19.76 -37.92
N GLN A 9 -24.84 -19.99 -38.14
CA GLN A 9 -23.90 -20.55 -37.15
C GLN A 9 -23.86 -19.80 -35.80
N LEU A 10 -24.48 -18.62 -35.68
CA LEU A 10 -24.55 -17.84 -34.43
C LEU A 10 -25.59 -18.35 -33.41
N ASP A 11 -26.56 -19.18 -33.78
CA ASP A 11 -27.59 -19.64 -32.83
C ASP A 11 -27.20 -20.92 -32.07
N LEU A 12 -26.12 -21.60 -32.48
CA LEU A 12 -25.53 -22.71 -31.72
C LEU A 12 -24.73 -22.26 -30.49
N LEU A 13 -24.37 -20.98 -30.39
CA LEU A 13 -23.63 -20.46 -29.23
C LEU A 13 -24.54 -20.02 -28.06
N LYS A 14 -25.87 -20.02 -28.24
CA LYS A 14 -26.82 -19.50 -27.25
C LYS A 14 -27.44 -20.57 -26.33
N THR A 15 -27.15 -21.85 -26.55
CA THR A 15 -27.70 -22.96 -25.74
C THR A 15 -26.82 -23.38 -24.57
N HIS A 16 -25.57 -22.93 -24.49
CA HIS A 16 -24.77 -23.05 -23.27
C HIS A 16 -24.87 -21.74 -22.48
N GLY A 17 -25.71 -21.76 -21.45
CA GLY A 17 -26.08 -20.60 -20.67
C GLY A 17 -24.91 -19.86 -20.03
N HIS A 18 -24.60 -18.69 -20.56
CA HIS A 18 -24.25 -17.49 -19.78
C HIS A 18 -24.53 -16.26 -20.63
N MET A 19 -25.55 -15.51 -20.22
CA MET A 19 -26.01 -14.28 -20.84
C MET A 19 -25.18 -13.13 -20.25
N ILE A 20 -24.29 -12.53 -21.04
CA ILE A 20 -23.61 -11.27 -20.66
C ILE A 20 -24.49 -10.08 -21.06
N PRO A 21 -24.94 -9.23 -20.13
CA PRO A 21 -25.67 -8.01 -20.47
C PRO A 21 -24.72 -6.94 -21.02
N ILE A 22 -25.09 -6.37 -22.15
CA ILE A 22 -24.52 -5.13 -22.69
C ILE A 22 -25.08 -3.93 -21.91
N GLY A 23 -24.27 -3.34 -21.02
CA GLY A 23 -24.69 -2.19 -20.23
C GLY A 23 -23.57 -1.63 -19.35
N THR A 24 -22.86 -0.63 -19.89
CA THR A 24 -22.13 0.44 -19.18
C THR A 24 -21.71 0.18 -17.73
N LYS A 25 -20.67 -0.63 -17.55
CA LYS A 25 -19.71 -0.44 -16.47
C LYS A 25 -18.31 -0.35 -17.10
N SER A 26 -17.55 0.64 -16.66
CA SER A 26 -16.12 0.81 -16.88
C SER A 26 -15.41 -0.43 -16.32
N SER A 27 -15.28 -1.46 -17.16
CA SER A 27 -14.86 -2.81 -16.82
C SER A 27 -13.32 -2.93 -16.85
N TRP A 28 -12.65 -2.23 -15.93
CA TRP A 28 -11.25 -2.48 -15.54
C TRP A 28 -11.09 -2.31 -14.02
N GLU A 29 -12.12 -2.69 -13.27
CA GLU A 29 -11.91 -3.17 -11.91
C GLU A 29 -11.79 -4.69 -12.10
N GLU A 30 -10.61 -5.12 -12.53
CA GLU A 30 -10.19 -6.48 -12.23
C GLU A 30 -10.18 -6.54 -10.70
N GLU A 31 -11.21 -7.16 -10.12
CA GLU A 31 -11.10 -7.70 -8.78
C GLU A 31 -9.98 -8.75 -8.87
N GLU A 32 -8.73 -8.30 -8.72
CA GLU A 32 -7.59 -9.18 -8.57
C GLU A 32 -7.88 -10.02 -7.34
N ASP A 33 -8.24 -11.29 -7.54
CA ASP A 33 -8.44 -12.25 -6.47
C ASP A 33 -7.16 -12.28 -5.62
N GLU A 34 -7.21 -11.68 -4.43
CA GLU A 34 -6.07 -11.56 -3.51
C GLU A 34 -5.46 -12.94 -3.21
N ASP A 35 -6.30 -13.98 -3.21
CA ASP A 35 -5.94 -15.38 -3.02
C ASP A 35 -5.07 -15.93 -4.17
N GLU A 36 -5.35 -15.57 -5.43
CA GLU A 36 -4.54 -15.99 -6.58
C GLU A 36 -3.20 -15.24 -6.61
N THR A 37 -3.22 -13.96 -6.25
CA THR A 37 -2.01 -13.14 -6.15
C THR A 37 -1.07 -13.69 -5.07
N LEU A 38 -1.61 -14.05 -3.90
CA LEU A 38 -0.85 -14.64 -2.81
C LEU A 38 -0.23 -15.99 -3.21
N ALA A 39 -1.04 -16.89 -3.78
CA ALA A 39 -0.57 -18.21 -4.23
C ALA A 39 0.51 -18.10 -5.31
N THR A 40 0.39 -17.12 -6.20
CA THR A 40 1.38 -16.85 -7.24
C THR A 40 2.69 -16.36 -6.64
N VAL A 41 2.63 -15.42 -5.68
CA VAL A 41 3.83 -14.92 -4.98
C VAL A 41 4.52 -16.03 -4.18
N GLU A 42 3.78 -16.85 -3.43
CA GLU A 42 4.35 -17.98 -2.69
C GLU A 42 5.09 -18.98 -3.60
N ARG A 43 4.48 -19.31 -4.74
CA ARG A 43 5.10 -20.19 -5.74
C ARG A 43 6.36 -19.56 -6.33
N LEU A 44 6.33 -18.27 -6.66
CA LEU A 44 7.49 -17.55 -7.21
C LEU A 44 8.68 -17.54 -6.24
N ILE A 45 8.41 -17.29 -4.95
CA ILE A 45 9.46 -17.27 -3.91
C ILE A 45 10.04 -18.67 -3.69
N THR A 46 9.22 -19.72 -3.82
CA THR A 46 9.67 -21.11 -3.72
C THR A 46 10.58 -21.50 -4.89
N VAL A 47 10.29 -20.99 -6.10
CA VAL A 47 11.08 -21.28 -7.31
C VAL A 47 12.38 -20.50 -7.31
N ASP A 48 12.33 -19.22 -6.97
CA ASP A 48 13.53 -18.37 -6.90
C ASP A 48 13.43 -17.39 -5.70
N PRO A 49 14.11 -17.71 -4.58
CA PRO A 49 14.09 -16.86 -3.40
C PRO A 49 14.81 -15.53 -3.60
N SER A 50 15.59 -15.35 -4.68
CA SER A 50 16.22 -14.05 -4.97
C SER A 50 15.21 -12.98 -5.40
N LEU A 51 14.05 -13.40 -5.91
CA LEU A 51 12.99 -12.50 -6.38
C LEU A 51 12.39 -11.64 -5.27
N VAL A 52 12.47 -12.04 -3.99
CA VAL A 52 11.93 -11.24 -2.87
C VAL A 52 12.59 -9.86 -2.74
N ASN A 53 13.83 -9.74 -3.23
CA ASN A 53 14.64 -8.53 -3.17
C ASN A 53 14.94 -7.93 -4.54
N CYS A 54 14.30 -8.44 -5.61
CA CYS A 54 14.40 -7.80 -6.91
C CYS A 54 13.81 -6.38 -6.83
N HIS A 55 14.27 -5.49 -7.70
CA HIS A 55 13.75 -4.14 -7.77
C HIS A 55 13.61 -3.69 -9.22
N ASP A 56 12.66 -2.80 -9.47
CA ASP A 56 12.53 -2.14 -10.78
C ASP A 56 13.60 -1.05 -10.99
N SER A 57 13.52 -0.33 -12.11
CA SER A 57 14.42 0.77 -12.44
C SER A 57 14.36 1.93 -11.44
N ASP A 58 13.24 2.06 -10.74
CA ASP A 58 13.01 3.09 -9.74
C ASP A 58 13.33 2.58 -8.32
N GLY A 59 13.80 1.33 -8.20
CA GLY A 59 14.20 0.72 -6.93
C GLY A 59 13.03 0.16 -6.10
N TYR A 60 11.82 0.04 -6.67
CA TYR A 60 10.70 -0.59 -5.96
C TYR A 60 10.86 -2.09 -5.94
N THR A 61 10.86 -2.64 -4.73
CA THR A 61 10.85 -4.09 -4.49
C THR A 61 9.42 -4.65 -4.46
N PRO A 62 9.22 -5.97 -4.56
CA PRO A 62 7.91 -6.60 -4.35
C PRO A 62 7.25 -6.17 -3.04
N LEU A 63 8.05 -5.97 -1.98
CA LEU A 63 7.55 -5.51 -0.69
C LEU A 63 6.97 -4.08 -0.75
N HIS A 64 7.53 -3.20 -1.58
CA HIS A 64 6.95 -1.87 -1.81
C HIS A 64 5.63 -1.95 -2.57
N ARG A 65 5.52 -2.84 -3.56
CA ARG A 65 4.29 -3.05 -4.34
C ARG A 65 3.19 -3.63 -3.46
N ALA A 66 3.50 -4.64 -2.65
CA ALA A 66 2.56 -5.20 -1.68
C ALA A 66 2.11 -4.15 -0.65
N ALA A 67 3.02 -3.28 -0.20
CA ALA A 67 2.69 -2.17 0.70
C ALA A 67 1.84 -1.07 0.05
N TYR A 68 2.00 -0.84 -1.24
CA TYR A 68 1.16 0.04 -2.04
C TYR A 68 -0.26 -0.51 -2.15
N SER A 69 -0.41 -1.78 -2.55
CA SER A 69 -1.72 -2.41 -2.76
C SER A 69 -2.44 -2.74 -1.46
N GLY A 70 -1.72 -2.84 -0.33
CA GLY A 70 -2.32 -3.16 0.96
C GLY A 70 -2.48 -4.65 1.23
N HIS A 71 -1.89 -5.52 0.38
CA HIS A 71 -1.98 -6.97 0.48
C HIS A 71 -1.13 -7.50 1.65
N ASP A 72 -1.70 -7.58 2.84
CA ASP A 72 -1.01 -7.97 4.07
C ASP A 72 -0.55 -9.43 4.06
N GLY A 73 -1.31 -10.33 3.44
CA GLY A 73 -0.90 -11.72 3.20
C GLY A 73 0.40 -11.80 2.40
N VAL A 74 0.48 -11.06 1.29
CA VAL A 74 1.67 -11.00 0.42
C VAL A 74 2.87 -10.42 1.17
N VAL A 75 2.66 -9.37 1.96
CA VAL A 75 3.70 -8.77 2.81
C VAL A 75 4.25 -9.80 3.80
N CYS A 76 3.38 -10.57 4.46
CA CYS A 76 3.80 -11.60 5.41
C CYS A 76 4.65 -12.69 4.75
N VAL A 77 4.24 -13.15 3.56
CA VAL A 77 5.00 -14.15 2.80
C VAL A 77 6.36 -13.60 2.38
N LEU A 78 6.42 -12.37 1.85
CA LEU A 78 7.67 -11.73 1.44
C LEU A 78 8.64 -11.56 2.62
N LEU A 79 8.15 -11.11 3.78
CA LEU A 79 8.98 -10.96 4.98
C LEU A 79 9.51 -12.31 5.50
N LYS A 80 8.66 -13.36 5.49
CA LYS A 80 9.11 -14.73 5.80
C LYS A 80 10.13 -15.26 4.78
N GLY A 81 10.00 -14.85 3.52
CA GLY A 81 10.93 -15.17 2.43
C GLY A 81 12.26 -14.42 2.47
N GLY A 82 12.48 -13.53 3.46
CA GLY A 82 13.72 -12.77 3.57
C GLY A 82 13.75 -11.47 2.76
N ALA A 83 12.57 -10.89 2.47
CA ALA A 83 12.49 -9.57 1.87
C ALA A 83 13.14 -8.49 2.77
N ASN A 84 13.87 -7.58 2.14
CA ASN A 84 14.52 -6.48 2.83
C ASN A 84 13.49 -5.41 3.22
N LEU A 85 13.18 -5.38 4.52
CA LEU A 85 12.29 -4.40 5.15
C LEU A 85 12.76 -2.94 5.01
N HIS A 86 14.07 -2.74 4.90
CA HIS A 86 14.72 -1.44 4.81
C HIS A 86 15.18 -1.14 3.38
N ALA A 87 14.65 -1.87 2.39
CA ALA A 87 14.89 -1.56 0.98
C ALA A 87 14.52 -0.11 0.71
N ARG A 88 15.38 0.58 -0.04
CA ARG A 88 15.22 1.97 -0.41
C ARG A 88 15.09 2.10 -1.92
N THR A 89 14.06 2.82 -2.37
CA THR A 89 13.91 3.21 -3.77
C THR A 89 14.91 4.32 -4.13
N THR A 90 14.92 4.76 -5.39
CA THR A 90 15.73 5.91 -5.84
C THR A 90 15.41 7.21 -5.10
N ASP A 91 14.19 7.34 -4.58
CA ASP A 91 13.73 8.47 -3.76
C ASP A 91 13.89 8.22 -2.25
N ASP A 92 14.66 7.22 -1.84
CA ASP A 92 14.80 6.74 -0.45
C ASP A 92 13.47 6.34 0.19
N TRP A 93 12.48 5.91 -0.59
CA TRP A 93 11.26 5.36 -0.01
C TRP A 93 11.52 3.99 0.56
N THR A 94 10.86 3.72 1.67
CA THR A 94 10.85 2.39 2.30
C THR A 94 9.46 1.81 2.13
N PRO A 95 9.28 0.49 2.30
CA PRO A 95 7.95 -0.12 2.24
C PRO A 95 6.96 0.53 3.22
N LEU A 96 7.44 0.99 4.38
CA LEU A 96 6.62 1.70 5.36
C LEU A 96 6.13 3.06 4.84
N HIS A 97 6.97 3.80 4.10
CA HIS A 97 6.52 5.04 3.45
C HIS A 97 5.36 4.80 2.48
N SER A 98 5.43 3.73 1.67
CA SER A 98 4.34 3.35 0.77
C SER A 98 3.06 3.01 1.53
N ALA A 99 3.14 2.15 2.55
CA ALA A 99 1.98 1.79 3.36
C ALA A 99 1.34 3.01 4.04
N CYS A 100 2.15 3.91 4.59
CA CYS A 100 1.68 5.12 5.27
C CYS A 100 1.07 6.13 4.31
N ARG A 101 1.65 6.31 3.11
CA ARG A 101 1.09 7.22 2.10
C ARG A 101 -0.29 6.79 1.64
N TRP A 102 -0.53 5.49 1.51
CA TRP A 102 -1.83 4.96 1.07
C TRP A 102 -2.80 4.66 2.23
N GLY A 103 -2.34 4.79 3.48
CA GLY A 103 -3.17 4.55 4.65
C GLY A 103 -3.43 3.07 4.95
N ASN A 104 -2.57 2.17 4.45
CA ASN A 104 -2.68 0.72 4.63
C ASN A 104 -2.23 0.32 6.05
N VAL A 105 -3.16 0.45 7.01
CA VAL A 105 -2.90 0.21 8.45
C VAL A 105 -2.41 -1.22 8.71
N SER A 106 -3.04 -2.22 8.09
CA SER A 106 -2.69 -3.62 8.28
C SER A 106 -1.25 -3.88 7.86
N VAL A 107 -0.85 -3.42 6.67
CA VAL A 107 0.54 -3.55 6.20
C VAL A 107 1.50 -2.76 7.09
N ALA A 108 1.18 -1.52 7.44
CA ALA A 108 2.02 -0.71 8.31
C ALA A 108 2.25 -1.41 9.67
N SER A 109 1.19 -1.98 10.26
CA SER A 109 1.28 -2.78 11.49
C SER A 109 2.24 -3.95 11.36
N HIS A 110 2.15 -4.72 10.27
CA HIS A 110 3.07 -5.83 10.02
C HIS A 110 4.51 -5.33 9.88
N LEU A 111 4.76 -4.33 9.04
CA LEU A 111 6.12 -3.79 8.85
C LEU A 111 6.74 -3.33 10.18
N LEU A 112 5.96 -2.68 11.05
CA LEU A 112 6.44 -2.25 12.37
C LEU A 112 6.72 -3.41 13.31
N GLN A 113 5.88 -4.44 13.32
CA GLN A 113 6.12 -5.66 14.12
C GLN A 113 7.41 -6.37 13.71
N TRP A 114 7.76 -6.32 12.43
CA TRP A 114 9.01 -6.87 11.89
C TRP A 114 10.23 -5.95 12.09
N GLY A 115 10.05 -4.77 12.69
CA GLY A 115 11.14 -3.86 13.05
C GLY A 115 11.42 -2.74 12.04
N ALA A 116 10.43 -2.31 11.25
CA ALA A 116 10.63 -1.24 10.28
C ALA A 116 10.99 0.08 10.97
N GLU A 117 11.82 0.88 10.30
CA GLU A 117 12.20 2.21 10.77
C GLU A 117 11.01 3.18 10.67
N VAL A 118 10.35 3.46 11.81
CA VAL A 118 9.25 4.44 11.92
C VAL A 118 9.63 5.87 11.52
N ASN A 119 10.91 6.22 11.68
CA ASN A 119 11.46 7.56 11.43
C ASN A 119 12.34 7.62 10.18
N ALA A 120 12.20 6.66 9.26
CA ALA A 120 12.89 6.73 7.99
C ALA A 120 12.57 8.07 7.30
N MET A 121 13.50 8.60 6.52
CA MET A 121 13.28 9.79 5.71
C MET A 121 13.45 9.43 4.25
N THR A 122 12.56 9.93 3.40
CA THR A 122 12.73 9.92 1.95
C THR A 122 13.76 10.96 1.51
N ALA A 123 14.11 10.98 0.23
CA ALA A 123 14.99 11.97 -0.37
C ALA A 123 14.43 13.40 -0.22
N GLY A 124 13.11 13.56 -0.06
CA GLY A 124 12.45 14.83 0.26
C GLY A 124 12.54 15.25 1.74
N GLY A 125 13.13 14.43 2.60
CA GLY A 125 13.10 14.58 4.04
C GLY A 125 11.75 14.27 4.66
N LEU A 126 10.86 13.57 3.95
CA LEU A 126 9.54 13.22 4.46
C LEU A 126 9.63 11.92 5.26
N THR A 127 8.99 11.91 6.43
CA THR A 127 8.82 10.73 7.28
C THR A 127 7.53 9.99 6.95
N PRO A 128 7.37 8.71 7.35
CA PRO A 128 6.13 7.96 7.14
C PRO A 128 4.93 8.67 7.78
N LEU A 129 5.12 9.31 8.94
CA LEU A 129 4.09 10.09 9.61
C LEU A 129 3.66 11.32 8.80
N GLN A 130 4.60 12.05 8.20
CA GLN A 130 4.29 13.21 7.33
C GLN A 130 3.55 12.78 6.06
N LEU A 131 3.90 11.62 5.48
CA LEU A 131 3.17 11.07 4.34
C LEU A 131 1.74 10.66 4.72
N ALA A 132 1.56 10.01 5.87
CA ALA A 132 0.25 9.67 6.39
C ALA A 132 -0.57 10.94 6.71
N ALA A 133 0.05 11.97 7.29
CA ALA A 133 -0.57 13.26 7.57
C ALA A 133 -1.11 13.97 6.30
N GLY A 134 -0.42 13.79 5.17
CA GLY A 134 -0.85 14.31 3.87
C GLY A 134 -2.03 13.57 3.26
N ASN A 135 -2.43 12.42 3.80
CA ASN A 135 -3.54 11.62 3.30
C ASN A 135 -4.73 11.64 4.26
N ALA A 136 -5.86 12.17 3.79
CA ALA A 136 -7.10 12.25 4.54
C ALA A 136 -7.68 10.89 4.97
N SER A 137 -7.33 9.77 4.31
CA SER A 137 -7.80 8.43 4.70
C SER A 137 -6.90 7.72 5.71
N ALA A 138 -5.71 8.27 6.02
CA ALA A 138 -4.69 7.57 6.80
C ALA A 138 -4.79 7.77 8.33
N GLY A 139 -5.94 8.24 8.85
CA GLY A 139 -6.12 8.53 10.29
C GLY A 139 -5.73 7.38 11.22
N LYS A 140 -6.19 6.16 10.93
CA LYS A 140 -5.81 4.95 11.68
C LYS A 140 -4.32 4.62 11.59
N THR A 141 -3.68 4.89 10.46
CA THR A 141 -2.25 4.67 10.29
C THR A 141 -1.46 5.69 11.11
N ILE A 142 -1.93 6.94 11.17
CA ILE A 142 -1.37 7.97 12.05
C ILE A 142 -1.48 7.53 13.51
N GLU A 143 -2.65 7.10 13.98
CA GLU A 143 -2.82 6.58 15.35
C GLU A 143 -1.85 5.43 15.67
N LEU A 144 -1.71 4.49 14.73
CA LEU A 144 -0.79 3.37 14.86
C LEU A 144 0.67 3.82 14.94
N LEU A 145 1.09 4.79 14.14
CA LEU A 145 2.42 5.39 14.23
C LEU A 145 2.62 6.15 15.55
N LEU A 146 1.63 6.96 15.97
CA LEU A 146 1.68 7.73 17.22
C LEU A 146 1.76 6.82 18.45
N SER A 147 1.20 5.62 18.37
CA SER A 147 1.35 4.60 19.42
C SER A 147 2.79 4.07 19.56
N GLN A 148 3.64 4.25 18.54
CA GLN A 148 5.03 3.83 18.57
C GLN A 148 5.86 4.78 19.44
N ARG A 149 6.39 4.26 20.54
CA ARG A 149 7.27 5.04 21.45
C ARG A 149 8.54 5.57 20.79
N THR A 150 8.99 4.95 19.71
CA THR A 150 10.20 5.32 18.98
C THR A 150 9.96 6.45 17.97
N LEU A 151 8.70 6.83 17.72
CA LEU A 151 8.35 7.85 16.74
C LEU A 151 8.84 9.24 17.17
N LYS A 152 9.42 9.98 16.23
CA LYS A 152 9.84 11.37 16.39
C LYS A 152 8.91 12.29 15.58
N ALA A 153 7.81 12.72 16.20
CA ALA A 153 6.81 13.57 15.55
C ALA A 153 7.32 14.99 15.19
N GLY A 154 8.36 15.48 15.89
CA GLY A 154 8.95 16.81 15.67
C GLY A 154 9.94 16.92 14.50
N LEU A 155 10.10 15.86 13.69
CA LEU A 155 10.99 15.90 12.52
C LEU A 155 10.44 16.85 11.46
N ARG A 156 11.36 17.58 10.81
CA ARG A 156 11.05 18.55 9.76
C ARG A 156 11.52 18.03 8.42
N ASN A 157 10.69 18.21 7.39
CA ASN A 157 11.07 17.91 6.02
C ASN A 157 12.02 18.97 5.45
N LYS A 158 12.44 18.82 4.18
CA LYS A 158 13.27 19.83 3.49
C LYS A 158 12.62 21.22 3.39
N ALA A 159 11.29 21.31 3.45
CA ALA A 159 10.55 22.57 3.50
C ALA A 159 10.44 23.16 4.92
N GLY A 160 10.97 22.48 5.94
CA GLY A 160 10.89 22.90 7.33
C GLY A 160 9.57 22.53 8.02
N GLU A 161 8.69 21.79 7.34
CA GLU A 161 7.34 21.46 7.81
C GLU A 161 7.34 20.20 8.69
N THR A 162 6.53 20.21 9.75
CA THR A 162 6.26 19.03 10.60
C THR A 162 5.02 18.27 10.12
N ALA A 163 4.81 17.04 10.60
CA ALA A 163 3.61 16.26 10.27
C ALA A 163 2.30 17.01 10.62
N TYR A 164 2.29 17.73 11.74
CA TYR A 164 1.18 18.59 12.15
C TYR A 164 0.90 19.71 11.14
N GLN A 165 1.94 20.42 10.70
CA GLN A 165 1.80 21.53 9.74
C GLN A 165 1.28 21.05 8.39
N ILE A 166 1.70 19.86 7.95
CA ILE A 166 1.17 19.21 6.76
C ILE A 166 -0.30 18.85 6.98
N ALA A 167 -0.63 18.12 8.05
CA ALA A 167 -2.01 17.73 8.37
C ALA A 167 -2.95 18.93 8.41
N HIS A 168 -2.56 20.03 9.07
CA HIS A 168 -3.37 21.25 9.15
C HIS A 168 -3.65 21.87 7.77
N ARG A 169 -2.73 21.74 6.81
CA ARG A 169 -2.92 22.27 5.44
C ARG A 169 -3.76 21.34 4.57
N THR A 170 -3.72 20.04 4.83
CA THR A 170 -4.25 19.03 3.89
C THR A 170 -5.46 18.26 4.40
N SER A 171 -5.73 18.18 5.71
CA SER A 171 -6.68 17.19 6.25
C SER A 171 -7.26 17.55 7.64
N ASP A 172 -8.43 16.99 7.94
CA ASP A 172 -9.15 17.22 9.21
C ASP A 172 -8.58 16.44 10.42
N HIS A 173 -7.54 15.63 10.21
CA HIS A 173 -6.88 14.86 11.27
C HIS A 173 -5.99 15.70 12.19
N HIS A 174 -6.04 17.04 12.13
CA HIS A 174 -5.23 17.93 13.00
C HIS A 174 -5.39 17.58 14.49
N LYS A 175 -6.58 17.10 14.89
CA LYS A 175 -6.91 16.70 16.27
C LYS A 175 -6.10 15.49 16.75
N LEU A 176 -5.73 14.58 15.84
CA LEU A 176 -4.88 13.43 16.18
C LEU A 176 -3.47 13.88 16.56
N PHE A 177 -3.02 15.00 16.02
CA PHE A 177 -1.71 15.56 16.31
C PHE A 177 -1.71 16.56 17.49
N GLU A 178 -2.85 17.13 17.88
CA GLU A 178 -2.96 17.97 19.09
C GLU A 178 -2.53 17.24 20.37
N MET A 179 -2.74 15.92 20.43
CA MET A 179 -2.32 15.09 21.57
C MET A 179 -0.80 14.84 21.61
N THR A 180 -0.07 15.19 20.56
CA THR A 180 1.37 14.91 20.41
C THR A 180 2.25 16.12 20.62
N GLU A 181 1.67 17.28 20.98
CA GLU A 181 2.38 18.43 21.50
C GLU A 181 3.18 18.01 22.75
N PRO A 182 4.52 17.99 22.74
CA PRO A 182 5.24 18.18 23.97
C PRO A 182 5.09 19.66 24.30
N CYS A 183 4.03 20.01 25.05
CA CYS A 183 3.82 21.30 25.71
C CYS A 183 4.73 22.43 25.19
N ASN A 184 4.55 22.93 23.97
CA ASN A 184 5.38 24.03 23.48
C ASN A 184 4.78 25.37 23.92
N ASN A 185 4.40 25.42 25.19
CA ASN A 185 3.90 26.60 25.86
C ASN A 185 4.47 26.66 27.27
N ILE A 186 5.75 27.03 27.40
CA ILE A 186 6.27 27.69 28.59
C ILE A 186 7.38 28.68 28.16
N TYR A 187 6.99 29.95 28.09
CA TYR A 187 7.73 31.24 28.15
C TYR A 187 9.02 31.48 27.34
#